data_AF-A0A915DAX5-F1
#
_entry.id   AF-A0A915DAX5-F1
#
_cell.length_a   1.000
_cell.length_b   1.000
_cell.length_c   1.000
_cell.angle_alpha   90.00
_cell.angle_beta   90.00
_cell.angle_gamma   90.00
#
_symmetry.space_group_name_H-M   'P 1'
#
loop_
_entity.id
_entity.type
_entity.pdbx_description
1 polymer ?
#
loop_
_entity_poly.entity_id
_entity_poly.type
_entity_poly.pdbx_seq_one_letter_code
_entity_poly.pdbx_strand_id
1 'polypeptide(L)'
;MELSLVFTVFFFSLACAADPVVQLAEYEATGFEYSFQHNGAEFVTNAFYSLPYAQPPVGPLRFEKPLPLPANNTKKIISSDLDQAYPVSEDCLFLNVVAPSEPPPAGKKYQVLVWIHGGGFVYGMSRFYGMQTLARHLILKALLCDCLGNSAGGVSTHSHALSPLSNKYFKNAIQSSGSLYNLWSHPRHTRVISANFTTTLGCSSTNINEAKACLRTKTIKQMWQAVIPSMNNGMDTIHWCPLADEAFYAGKSIKQLTQASPIKNILYGTTYGEGLLLTLRSDSIIASVFAYWLGQTVDQQTSFTEANFTDYLDNYLNTEATSGNKRSQIRKILNNYYHQGARQPLIIPSSGTPNKLHPKLTALFKVVSA
;
A
#
# COMPACT_ATOMS: atom_id res chain seq x y z
N MET A 1 0.04 -4.89 78.58
CA MET A 1 -0.75 -6.01 78.02
C MET A 1 -1.02 -5.64 76.58
N GLU A 2 -0.28 -6.27 75.68
CA GLU A 2 -0.01 -5.81 74.31
C GLU A 2 -1.19 -6.04 73.37
N LEU A 3 -1.55 -5.02 72.58
CA LEU A 3 -2.35 -5.16 71.38
C LEU A 3 -1.44 -5.69 70.27
N SER A 4 -1.61 -6.95 69.88
CA SER A 4 -0.95 -7.50 68.70
C SER A 4 -1.68 -7.04 67.42
N LEU A 5 -1.01 -6.18 66.66
CA LEU A 5 -1.46 -5.70 65.35
C LEU A 5 -1.08 -6.77 64.30
N VAL A 6 -2.07 -7.47 63.74
CA VAL A 6 -1.85 -8.43 62.66
C VAL A 6 -1.71 -7.67 61.34
N PHE A 7 -0.48 -7.51 60.85
CA PHE A 7 -0.21 -7.02 59.50
C PHE A 7 -0.43 -8.17 58.49
N THR A 8 -1.59 -8.21 57.84
CA THR A 8 -1.82 -9.06 56.68
C THR A 8 -1.10 -8.45 55.49
N VAL A 9 0.08 -8.97 55.15
CA VAL A 9 0.81 -8.62 53.93
C VAL A 9 0.07 -9.23 52.74
N PHE A 10 -0.64 -8.41 51.98
CA PHE A 10 -1.14 -8.79 50.66
C PHE A 10 0.06 -8.94 49.71
N PHE A 11 0.45 -10.18 49.44
CA PHE A 11 1.29 -10.47 48.27
C PHE A 11 0.44 -10.25 47.02
N PHE A 12 0.47 -9.04 46.46
CA PHE A 12 0.14 -8.86 45.06
C PHE A 12 1.21 -9.58 44.23
N SER A 13 0.92 -10.81 43.80
CA SER A 13 1.64 -11.39 42.68
C SER A 13 1.30 -10.53 41.46
N LEU A 14 2.16 -9.58 41.11
CA LEU A 14 2.25 -9.15 39.72
C LEU A 14 2.66 -10.39 38.93
N ALA A 15 1.68 -11.13 38.43
CA ALA A 15 1.90 -12.00 37.28
C ALA A 15 2.18 -11.03 36.13
N CYS A 16 3.47 -10.74 35.90
CA CYS A 16 3.90 -10.10 34.67
C CYS A 16 3.52 -11.08 33.57
N ALA A 17 2.50 -10.76 32.77
CA ALA A 17 2.15 -11.56 31.62
C ALA A 17 3.40 -11.68 30.75
N ALA A 18 3.87 -12.91 30.52
CA ALA A 18 5.05 -13.12 29.71
C ALA A 18 4.77 -12.69 28.27
N ASP A 19 5.70 -11.98 27.65
CA ASP A 19 5.58 -11.53 26.26
C ASP A 19 5.24 -12.71 25.33
N PRO A 20 4.38 -12.53 24.32
CA PRO A 20 3.98 -13.62 23.44
C PRO A 20 5.17 -14.11 22.60
N VAL A 21 5.39 -15.43 22.56
CA VAL A 21 6.49 -16.06 21.82
C VAL A 21 5.96 -17.01 20.74
N VAL A 22 6.51 -16.93 19.53
CA VAL A 22 6.22 -17.84 18.41
C VAL A 22 7.51 -18.49 17.92
N GLN A 23 7.47 -19.81 17.72
CA GLN A 23 8.56 -20.58 17.15
C GLN A 23 8.35 -20.75 15.64
N LEU A 24 9.31 -20.29 14.84
CA LEU A 24 9.39 -20.53 13.41
C LEU A 24 10.59 -21.45 13.11
N ALA A 25 10.64 -22.04 11.92
CA ALA A 25 11.78 -22.88 11.54
C ALA A 25 13.09 -22.07 11.45
N GLU A 26 12.96 -20.77 11.17
CA GLU A 26 14.06 -19.86 10.91
C GLU A 26 14.51 -19.08 12.14
N TYR A 27 13.64 -18.85 13.13
CA TYR A 27 13.91 -18.10 14.35
C TYR A 27 12.78 -18.21 15.38
N GLU A 28 13.08 -17.86 16.63
CA GLU A 28 12.10 -17.57 17.68
C GLU A 28 11.77 -16.07 17.67
N ALA A 29 10.48 -15.73 17.72
CA ALA A 29 10.01 -14.35 17.75
C ALA A 29 9.29 -14.03 19.06
N THR A 30 9.70 -12.96 19.74
CA THR A 30 9.02 -12.40 20.91
C THR A 30 8.29 -11.12 20.49
N GLY A 31 6.98 -11.07 20.76
CA GLY A 31 6.09 -9.97 20.43
C GLY A 31 5.67 -9.16 21.65
N PHE A 32 4.58 -8.43 21.50
CA PHE A 32 3.97 -7.59 22.53
C PHE A 32 2.48 -7.90 22.65
N GLU A 33 1.94 -7.68 23.84
CA GLU A 33 0.51 -7.72 24.08
C GLU A 33 -0.07 -6.29 24.04
N TYR A 34 -1.19 -6.11 23.33
CA TYR A 34 -1.97 -4.88 23.35
C TYR A 34 -3.41 -5.15 23.78
N SER A 35 -3.85 -4.45 24.82
CA SER A 35 -5.21 -4.51 25.34
C SER A 35 -5.98 -3.23 24.99
N PHE A 36 -7.23 -3.39 24.56
CA PHE A 36 -8.11 -2.27 24.29
C PHE A 36 -9.57 -2.58 24.62
N GLN A 37 -10.31 -1.54 25.02
CA GLN A 37 -11.72 -1.64 25.36
C GLN A 37 -12.62 -1.44 24.14
N HIS A 38 -13.64 -2.27 23.95
CA HIS A 38 -14.67 -2.08 22.93
C HIS A 38 -16.03 -2.57 23.44
N ASN A 39 -17.04 -1.70 23.41
CA ASN A 39 -18.40 -1.98 23.90
C ASN A 39 -18.46 -2.57 25.33
N GLY A 40 -17.56 -2.12 26.22
CA GLY A 40 -17.50 -2.59 27.61
C GLY A 40 -16.82 -3.95 27.80
N ALA A 41 -16.26 -4.54 26.74
CA ALA A 41 -15.43 -5.73 26.81
C ALA A 41 -13.95 -5.39 26.50
N GLU A 42 -13.04 -6.05 27.22
CA GLU A 42 -11.61 -5.99 26.95
C GLU A 42 -11.25 -6.98 25.83
N PHE A 43 -10.43 -6.51 24.89
CA PHE A 43 -9.84 -7.33 23.84
C PHE A 43 -8.33 -7.26 23.93
N VAL A 44 -7.70 -8.43 23.86
CA VAL A 44 -6.26 -8.59 23.99
C VAL A 44 -5.69 -9.17 22.70
N THR A 45 -4.63 -8.55 22.17
CA THR A 45 -3.99 -8.95 20.91
C THR A 45 -2.50 -9.17 21.09
N ASN A 46 -1.96 -10.18 20.38
CA ASN A 46 -0.54 -10.43 20.26
C ASN A 46 -0.03 -9.76 18.98
N ALA A 47 1.01 -8.94 19.08
CA ALA A 47 1.60 -8.21 17.99
C ALA A 47 3.09 -8.53 17.82
N PHE A 48 3.50 -8.73 16.59
CA PHE A 48 4.89 -8.97 16.19
C PHE A 48 5.23 -8.03 15.05
N TYR A 49 6.16 -7.10 15.30
CA TYR A 49 6.62 -6.14 14.31
C TYR A 49 7.98 -6.53 13.74
N SER A 50 8.22 -6.09 12.51
CA SER A 50 9.50 -6.24 11.83
C SER A 50 10.00 -7.68 11.78
N LEU A 51 9.10 -8.65 11.52
CA LEU A 51 9.48 -10.05 11.33
C LEU A 51 10.09 -10.23 9.93
N PRO A 52 11.33 -10.71 9.79
CA PRO A 52 11.94 -10.90 8.48
C PRO A 52 11.27 -12.07 7.77
N TYR A 53 10.91 -11.91 6.51
CA TYR A 53 10.33 -13.00 5.70
C TYR A 53 11.23 -13.46 4.55
N ALA A 54 12.34 -12.76 4.32
CA ALA A 54 13.32 -13.08 3.28
C ALA A 54 14.71 -12.55 3.67
N GLN A 55 15.74 -13.02 2.97
CA GLN A 55 17.09 -12.49 3.14
C GLN A 55 17.17 -11.01 2.71
N PRO A 56 17.97 -10.17 3.39
CA PRO A 56 18.15 -8.77 3.03
C PRO A 56 18.64 -8.63 1.58
N PRO A 57 17.99 -7.80 0.73
CA PRO A 57 18.32 -7.66 -0.68
C PRO A 57 19.53 -6.72 -0.90
N VAL A 58 20.60 -6.93 -0.13
CA VAL A 58 21.81 -6.10 -0.12
C VAL A 58 22.95 -6.75 -0.91
N GLY A 59 23.91 -5.94 -1.36
CA GLY A 59 25.11 -6.42 -2.02
C GLY A 59 24.79 -7.29 -3.27
N PRO A 60 25.26 -8.55 -3.35
CA PRO A 60 24.97 -9.43 -4.48
C PRO A 60 23.48 -9.76 -4.67
N LEU A 61 22.65 -9.65 -3.62
CA LEU A 61 21.21 -9.92 -3.70
C LEU A 61 20.41 -8.72 -4.23
N ARG A 62 21.02 -7.53 -4.34
CA ARG A 62 20.36 -6.36 -4.93
C ARG A 62 20.02 -6.64 -6.39
N PHE A 63 18.79 -6.29 -6.78
CA PHE A 63 18.18 -6.55 -8.09
C PHE A 63 18.04 -8.03 -8.45
N GLU A 64 17.96 -8.90 -7.44
CA GLU A 64 17.60 -10.31 -7.60
C GLU A 64 16.25 -10.61 -6.95
N LYS A 65 15.70 -11.79 -7.25
CA LYS A 65 14.53 -12.30 -6.54
C LYS A 65 14.88 -12.54 -5.06
N PRO A 66 13.94 -12.31 -4.13
CA PRO A 66 14.18 -12.56 -2.71
C PRO A 66 14.46 -14.04 -2.47
N LEU A 67 15.40 -14.32 -1.56
CA LEU A 67 15.71 -15.66 -1.11
C LEU A 67 15.07 -15.93 0.25
N PRO A 68 14.65 -17.18 0.53
CA PRO A 68 14.12 -17.55 1.84
C PRO A 68 15.19 -17.38 2.91
N LEU A 69 14.75 -17.12 4.14
CA LEU A 69 15.64 -17.12 5.29
C LEU A 69 16.24 -18.52 5.52
N PRO A 70 17.52 -18.62 5.89
CA PRO A 70 18.09 -19.89 6.30
C PRO A 70 17.47 -20.35 7.63
N ALA A 71 17.20 -21.65 7.75
CA ALA A 71 16.73 -22.24 9.00
C ALA A 71 17.77 -22.04 10.11
N ASN A 72 17.39 -21.37 11.19
CA ASN A 72 18.24 -21.15 12.35
C ASN A 72 17.41 -20.96 13.64
N ASN A 73 16.92 -22.06 14.19
CA ASN A 73 16.12 -22.12 15.41
C ASN A 73 16.80 -21.52 16.67
N THR A 74 18.07 -21.15 16.62
CA THR A 74 18.76 -20.46 17.73
C THR A 74 18.67 -18.94 17.65
N LYS A 75 18.31 -18.39 16.48
CA LYS A 75 18.14 -16.95 16.30
C LYS A 75 16.89 -16.50 17.04
N LYS A 76 17.04 -15.49 17.89
CA LYS A 76 15.93 -14.84 18.62
C LYS A 76 15.73 -13.44 18.07
N ILE A 77 14.48 -13.08 17.79
CA ILE A 77 14.09 -11.77 17.32
C ILE A 77 13.10 -11.19 18.33
N ILE A 78 13.46 -10.06 18.91
CA ILE A 78 12.55 -9.26 19.72
C ILE A 78 11.93 -8.23 18.79
N SER A 79 10.60 -8.23 18.72
CA SER A 79 9.83 -7.22 17.99
C SER A 79 10.29 -5.83 18.43
N SER A 80 10.66 -4.97 17.49
CA SER A 80 11.03 -3.59 17.82
C SER A 80 9.78 -2.76 18.06
N ASP A 81 9.67 -2.11 19.22
CA ASP A 81 8.58 -1.19 19.49
C ASP A 81 8.58 -0.03 18.49
N LEU A 82 7.38 0.40 18.09
CA LEU A 82 7.16 1.23 16.90
C LEU A 82 7.67 2.67 17.05
N ASP A 83 8.27 3.08 18.17
CA ASP A 83 8.56 4.49 18.47
C ASP A 83 9.95 4.99 18.03
N GLN A 84 10.85 4.12 17.55
CA GLN A 84 12.13 4.59 16.98
C GLN A 84 11.99 5.03 15.52
N ALA A 85 12.70 6.10 15.15
CA ALA A 85 12.86 6.51 13.76
C ALA A 85 13.56 5.37 13.00
N TYR A 86 12.85 4.73 12.06
CA TYR A 86 13.46 3.69 11.24
C TYR A 86 14.30 4.35 10.14
N PRO A 87 15.63 4.15 10.10
CA PRO A 87 16.44 4.68 9.02
C PRO A 87 16.04 3.99 7.71
N VAL A 88 16.09 4.73 6.59
CA VAL A 88 15.97 4.11 5.27
C VAL A 88 17.08 3.08 5.12
N SER A 89 16.69 1.84 4.85
CA SER A 89 17.60 0.72 4.64
C SER A 89 17.12 -0.11 3.45
N GLU A 90 18.06 -0.74 2.75
CA GLU A 90 17.74 -1.80 1.79
C GLU A 90 17.36 -3.10 2.48
N ASP A 91 17.83 -3.31 3.70
CA ASP A 91 17.30 -4.35 4.56
C ASP A 91 15.93 -3.92 5.06
N CYS A 92 14.88 -4.25 4.28
CA CYS A 92 13.50 -3.82 4.53
C CYS A 92 12.45 -4.91 4.27
N LEU A 93 12.86 -6.16 4.04
CA LEU A 93 11.95 -7.29 3.78
C LEU A 93 11.37 -7.87 5.07
N PHE A 94 10.55 -7.05 5.72
CA PHE A 94 9.88 -7.38 6.98
C PHE A 94 8.36 -7.27 6.86
N LEU A 95 7.66 -8.02 7.70
CA LEU A 95 6.21 -7.95 7.86
C LEU A 95 5.83 -7.76 9.33
N ASN A 96 4.59 -7.33 9.54
CA ASN A 96 4.00 -7.20 10.87
C ASN A 96 2.82 -8.17 10.97
N VAL A 97 2.66 -8.81 12.12
CA VAL A 97 1.55 -9.72 12.42
C VAL A 97 0.85 -9.22 13.67
N VAL A 98 -0.48 -9.12 13.62
CA VAL A 98 -1.31 -8.90 14.80
C VAL A 98 -2.42 -9.93 14.78
N ALA A 99 -2.63 -10.62 15.89
CA ALA A 99 -3.66 -11.64 16.05
C ALA A 99 -4.36 -11.49 17.41
N PRO A 100 -5.63 -11.91 17.53
CA PRO A 100 -6.24 -12.12 18.85
C PRO A 100 -5.35 -13.03 19.71
N SER A 101 -5.22 -12.69 20.99
CA SER A 101 -4.52 -13.54 21.97
C SER A 101 -5.31 -14.80 22.29
N GLU A 102 -6.64 -14.68 22.31
CA GLU A 102 -7.55 -15.80 22.49
C GLU A 102 -7.46 -16.76 21.28
N PRO A 103 -7.59 -18.08 21.51
CA PRO A 103 -7.67 -19.03 20.42
C PRO A 103 -9.02 -18.92 19.68
N PRO A 104 -9.06 -19.27 18.38
CA PRO A 104 -10.33 -19.33 17.67
C PRO A 104 -11.24 -20.43 18.27
N PRO A 105 -12.57 -20.36 18.06
CA PRO A 105 -13.49 -21.39 18.50
C PRO A 105 -13.03 -22.79 18.07
N ALA A 106 -13.28 -23.81 18.90
CA ALA A 106 -12.81 -25.17 18.68
C ALA A 106 -13.10 -25.67 17.25
N GLY A 107 -12.06 -26.21 16.60
CA GLY A 107 -12.12 -26.70 15.22
C GLY A 107 -12.14 -25.62 14.13
N LYS A 108 -12.03 -24.32 14.48
CA LYS A 108 -11.92 -23.22 13.53
C LYS A 108 -10.52 -22.61 13.51
N LYS A 109 -10.21 -21.88 12.44
CA LYS A 109 -9.02 -21.03 12.32
C LYS A 109 -9.47 -19.59 12.13
N TYR A 110 -8.65 -18.64 12.59
CA TYR A 110 -8.86 -17.24 12.24
C TYR A 110 -8.70 -17.03 10.74
N GLN A 111 -9.49 -16.10 10.20
CA GLN A 111 -9.25 -15.57 8.88
C GLN A 111 -8.01 -14.67 8.92
N VAL A 112 -7.11 -14.83 7.96
CA VAL A 112 -5.89 -14.01 7.85
C VAL A 112 -6.14 -12.95 6.80
N LEU A 113 -5.89 -11.69 7.12
CA LEU A 113 -5.87 -10.59 6.15
C LEU A 113 -4.43 -10.14 5.92
N VAL A 114 -3.98 -10.16 4.67
CA VAL A 114 -2.69 -9.59 4.27
C VAL A 114 -2.94 -8.22 3.64
N TRP A 115 -2.35 -7.17 4.21
CA TRP A 115 -2.41 -5.81 3.67
C TRP A 115 -1.16 -5.49 2.83
N ILE A 116 -1.37 -5.06 1.59
CA ILE A 116 -0.31 -4.54 0.71
C ILE A 116 -0.50 -3.02 0.59
N HIS A 117 0.52 -2.27 0.99
CA HIS A 117 0.45 -0.81 1.00
C HIS A 117 0.45 -0.19 -0.41
N GLY A 118 -0.04 1.05 -0.49
CA GLY A 118 0.05 1.89 -1.68
C GLY A 118 1.36 2.67 -1.74
N GLY A 119 1.42 3.69 -2.61
CA GLY A 119 2.60 4.55 -2.78
C GLY A 119 3.30 4.41 -4.12
N GLY A 120 2.55 4.06 -5.16
CA GLY A 120 3.03 4.08 -6.54
C GLY A 120 4.23 3.19 -6.83
N PHE A 121 4.46 2.13 -6.03
CA PHE A 121 5.62 1.23 -6.09
C PHE A 121 6.98 1.87 -5.77
N VAL A 122 7.01 3.16 -5.44
CA VAL A 122 8.25 3.91 -5.19
C VAL A 122 8.37 4.37 -3.74
N TYR A 123 7.26 4.47 -3.00
CA TYR A 123 7.28 4.78 -1.57
C TYR A 123 6.21 3.98 -0.82
N GLY A 124 6.24 4.09 0.52
CA GLY A 124 5.30 3.43 1.41
C GLY A 124 5.98 2.45 2.35
N MET A 125 5.32 2.18 3.48
CA MET A 125 5.74 1.17 4.45
C MET A 125 4.53 0.68 5.25
N SER A 126 4.63 -0.52 5.81
CA SER A 126 3.57 -1.13 6.64
C SER A 126 3.22 -0.28 7.88
N ARG A 127 4.19 0.44 8.45
CA ARG A 127 4.00 1.31 9.64
C ARG A 127 2.98 2.43 9.43
N PHE A 128 2.78 2.92 8.20
CA PHE A 128 1.81 3.98 7.92
C PHE A 128 0.37 3.61 8.26
N TYR A 129 0.10 2.32 8.42
CA TYR A 129 -1.25 1.79 8.54
C TYR A 129 -1.65 1.40 9.97
N GLY A 130 -0.81 1.69 10.99
CA GLY A 130 -1.15 1.52 12.40
C GLY A 130 -1.82 0.17 12.72
N MET A 131 -1.04 -0.91 12.77
CA MET A 131 -1.58 -2.28 12.82
C MET A 131 -2.54 -2.55 13.98
N GLN A 132 -2.40 -1.86 15.12
CA GLN A 132 -3.35 -1.98 16.24
C GLN A 132 -4.74 -1.48 15.86
N THR A 133 -4.83 -0.33 15.19
CA THR A 133 -6.10 0.25 14.71
C THR A 133 -6.72 -0.68 13.67
N LEU A 134 -5.93 -1.21 12.74
CA LEU A 134 -6.42 -2.18 11.76
C LEU A 134 -6.92 -3.46 12.41
N ALA A 135 -6.14 -4.06 13.31
CA ALA A 135 -6.53 -5.26 14.04
C ALA A 135 -7.83 -5.06 14.81
N ARG A 136 -7.97 -3.93 15.52
CA ARG A 136 -9.21 -3.53 16.20
C ARG A 136 -10.39 -3.51 15.24
N HIS A 137 -10.30 -2.87 14.08
CA HIS A 137 -11.44 -2.78 13.16
C HIS A 137 -11.77 -4.10 12.45
N LEU A 138 -10.76 -4.94 12.20
CA LEU A 138 -10.89 -6.19 11.43
C LEU A 138 -11.32 -7.39 12.29
N ILE A 139 -10.90 -7.46 13.55
CA ILE A 139 -11.40 -8.46 14.50
C ILE A 139 -12.89 -8.24 14.75
N LEU A 140 -13.34 -6.98 14.78
CA LEU A 140 -14.72 -6.59 15.08
C LEU A 140 -15.69 -6.73 13.90
N LYS A 141 -15.19 -6.72 12.66
CA LYS A 141 -16.01 -6.85 11.45
C LYS A 141 -15.48 -8.04 10.69
N ALA A 142 -16.20 -9.17 10.74
CA ALA A 142 -15.85 -10.41 10.04
C ALA A 142 -15.66 -10.17 8.53
N LEU A 143 -14.47 -9.72 8.15
CA LEU A 143 -14.07 -9.43 6.79
C LEU A 143 -13.40 -10.69 6.24
N LEU A 144 -14.08 -11.34 5.30
CA LEU A 144 -13.63 -12.54 4.60
C LEU A 144 -12.62 -12.17 3.49
N CYS A 145 -11.48 -11.57 3.83
CA CYS A 145 -10.46 -11.22 2.85
C CYS A 145 -9.08 -11.72 3.25
N ASP A 146 -8.35 -12.27 2.28
CA ASP A 146 -7.01 -12.81 2.48
C ASP A 146 -5.92 -11.85 1.95
N CYS A 147 -6.26 -10.98 0.99
CA CYS A 147 -5.36 -9.99 0.40
C CYS A 147 -6.09 -8.68 0.11
N LEU A 148 -5.65 -7.58 0.73
CA LEU A 148 -6.25 -6.25 0.60
C LEU A 148 -5.17 -5.23 0.25
N GLY A 149 -5.47 -4.29 -0.65
CA GLY A 149 -4.57 -3.18 -0.90
C GLY A 149 -5.25 -1.97 -1.52
N ASN A 150 -4.63 -0.80 -1.30
CA ASN A 150 -5.11 0.49 -1.79
C ASN A 150 -4.13 1.11 -2.80
N SER A 151 -4.62 1.73 -3.86
CA SER A 151 -3.78 2.35 -4.91
C SER A 151 -2.83 1.31 -5.54
N ALA A 152 -1.50 1.53 -5.53
CA ALA A 152 -0.51 0.54 -5.96
C ALA A 152 -0.61 -0.80 -5.20
N GLY A 153 -1.08 -0.78 -3.95
CA GLY A 153 -1.42 -1.99 -3.20
C GLY A 153 -2.64 -2.71 -3.78
N GLY A 154 -3.62 -1.97 -4.29
CA GLY A 154 -4.77 -2.54 -5.01
C GLY A 154 -4.33 -3.22 -6.31
N VAL A 155 -3.44 -2.58 -7.07
CA VAL A 155 -2.80 -3.20 -8.25
C VAL A 155 -2.05 -4.48 -7.87
N SER A 156 -1.29 -4.45 -6.77
CA SER A 156 -0.54 -5.61 -6.28
C SER A 156 -1.47 -6.76 -5.89
N THR A 157 -2.56 -6.47 -5.18
CA THR A 157 -3.60 -7.45 -4.83
C THR A 157 -4.24 -8.05 -6.08
N HIS A 158 -4.59 -7.24 -7.09
CA HIS A 158 -5.10 -7.73 -8.36
C HIS A 158 -4.07 -8.61 -9.08
N SER A 159 -2.79 -8.20 -9.06
CA SER A 159 -1.69 -8.96 -9.65
C SER A 159 -1.55 -10.34 -8.99
N HIS A 160 -1.62 -10.41 -7.67
CA HIS A 160 -1.57 -11.67 -6.95
C HIS A 160 -2.78 -12.57 -7.19
N ALA A 161 -3.96 -11.97 -7.37
CA ALA A 161 -5.19 -12.70 -7.70
C ALA A 161 -5.10 -13.40 -9.06
N LEU A 162 -4.39 -12.80 -10.03
CA LEU A 162 -4.25 -13.34 -11.40
C LEU A 162 -3.00 -14.18 -11.63
N SER A 163 -1.89 -13.86 -10.96
CA SER A 163 -0.59 -14.49 -11.18
C SER A 163 -0.65 -16.01 -10.93
N PRO A 164 -0.21 -16.86 -11.88
CA PRO A 164 -0.09 -18.30 -11.67
C PRO A 164 0.84 -18.67 -10.51
N LEU A 165 1.80 -17.79 -10.19
CA LEU A 165 2.75 -18.03 -9.11
C LEU A 165 2.09 -17.93 -7.73
N SER A 166 1.17 -16.97 -7.56
CA SER A 166 0.64 -16.62 -6.24
C SER A 166 -0.85 -16.79 -6.04
N ASN A 167 -1.65 -16.94 -7.10
CA ASN A 167 -3.12 -16.95 -6.97
C ASN A 167 -3.63 -18.07 -6.05
N LYS A 168 -2.88 -19.17 -5.89
CA LYS A 168 -3.23 -20.29 -5.00
C LYS A 168 -3.14 -19.96 -3.51
N TYR A 169 -2.43 -18.90 -3.12
CA TYR A 169 -2.21 -18.56 -1.71
C TYR A 169 -3.34 -17.73 -1.10
N PHE A 170 -4.26 -17.19 -1.91
CA PHE A 170 -5.33 -16.31 -1.45
C PHE A 170 -6.68 -16.81 -1.97
N LYS A 171 -7.71 -16.84 -1.13
CA LYS A 171 -9.06 -17.23 -1.55
C LYS A 171 -9.86 -16.04 -2.09
N ASN A 172 -9.79 -14.92 -1.37
CA ASN A 172 -10.54 -13.69 -1.66
C ASN A 172 -9.60 -12.50 -1.71
N ALA A 173 -9.99 -11.46 -2.45
CA ALA A 173 -9.21 -10.23 -2.58
C ALA A 173 -10.10 -8.98 -2.44
N ILE A 174 -9.55 -7.92 -1.85
CA ILE A 174 -10.14 -6.58 -1.87
C ILE A 174 -9.18 -5.62 -2.58
N GLN A 175 -9.67 -5.03 -3.67
CA GLN A 175 -8.92 -4.14 -4.54
C GLN A 175 -9.49 -2.71 -4.44
N SER A 176 -8.82 -1.83 -3.70
CA SER A 176 -9.25 -0.43 -3.54
C SER A 176 -8.45 0.51 -4.44
N SER A 177 -9.14 1.26 -5.29
CA SER A 177 -8.61 2.40 -6.05
C SER A 177 -7.34 2.12 -6.88
N GLY A 178 -7.19 0.88 -7.39
CA GLY A 178 -6.08 0.52 -8.26
C GLY A 178 -6.22 -0.89 -8.81
N SER A 179 -5.92 -1.09 -10.09
CA SER A 179 -6.04 -2.33 -10.83
C SER A 179 -4.94 -2.44 -11.89
N LEU A 180 -4.68 -3.65 -12.38
CA LEU A 180 -3.78 -3.85 -13.52
C LEU A 180 -4.24 -3.12 -14.81
N TYR A 181 -5.49 -2.67 -14.90
CA TYR A 181 -5.98 -1.92 -16.06
C TYR A 181 -5.65 -0.41 -15.98
N ASN A 182 -5.12 0.07 -14.85
CA ASN A 182 -4.71 1.46 -14.73
C ASN A 182 -3.47 1.76 -15.59
N LEU A 183 -3.44 2.89 -16.30
CA LEU A 183 -2.30 3.27 -17.15
C LEU A 183 -0.95 3.28 -16.41
N TRP A 184 -0.96 3.72 -15.15
CA TRP A 184 0.25 3.83 -14.31
C TRP A 184 0.68 2.52 -13.65
N SER A 185 -0.09 1.44 -13.82
CA SER A 185 0.21 0.13 -13.21
C SER A 185 1.27 -0.67 -13.98
N HIS A 186 1.61 -0.23 -15.20
CA HIS A 186 2.58 -0.87 -16.08
C HIS A 186 3.56 0.18 -16.61
N PRO A 187 4.85 -0.16 -16.73
CA PRO A 187 5.83 0.83 -17.11
C PRO A 187 5.71 1.12 -18.60
N ARG A 188 5.72 2.41 -18.95
CA ARG A 188 5.91 2.89 -20.32
C ARG A 188 7.38 3.22 -20.53
N HIS A 189 7.90 2.92 -21.72
CA HIS A 189 9.27 3.28 -22.10
C HIS A 189 10.38 2.71 -21.17
N THR A 190 10.16 1.55 -20.53
CA THR A 190 11.11 0.93 -19.56
C THR A 190 12.55 0.90 -20.05
N ARG A 191 12.77 0.62 -21.34
CA ARG A 191 14.11 0.58 -21.95
C ARG A 191 14.81 1.94 -21.92
N VAL A 192 14.11 3.00 -22.29
CA VAL A 192 14.66 4.37 -22.32
C VAL A 192 14.92 4.86 -20.90
N ILE A 193 13.97 4.62 -19.99
CA ILE A 193 14.09 5.02 -18.59
C ILE A 193 15.26 4.30 -17.91
N SER A 194 15.40 2.99 -18.13
CA SER A 194 16.54 2.21 -17.61
C SER A 194 17.88 2.65 -18.21
N ALA A 195 17.91 2.99 -19.50
CA ALA A 195 19.11 3.50 -20.16
C ALA A 195 19.54 4.87 -19.59
N ASN A 196 18.60 5.79 -19.39
CA ASN A 196 18.88 7.08 -18.77
C ASN A 196 19.33 6.89 -17.31
N PHE A 197 18.65 6.04 -16.54
CA PHE A 197 19.00 5.74 -15.16
C PHE A 197 20.43 5.19 -15.02
N THR A 198 20.79 4.20 -15.84
CA THR A 198 22.14 3.62 -15.84
C THR A 198 23.19 4.61 -16.34
N THR A 199 22.87 5.45 -17.33
CA THR A 199 23.77 6.50 -17.82
C THR A 199 24.06 7.54 -16.74
N THR A 200 23.04 8.05 -16.06
CA THR A 200 23.18 9.02 -14.96
C THR A 200 24.04 8.48 -13.82
N LEU A 201 23.98 7.17 -13.55
CA LEU A 201 24.79 6.51 -12.53
C LEU A 201 26.20 6.12 -13.00
N GLY A 202 26.53 6.32 -14.27
CA GLY A 202 27.78 5.86 -14.87
C GLY A 202 27.89 4.33 -14.94
N CYS A 203 26.76 3.65 -15.11
CA CYS A 203 26.63 2.18 -15.19
C CYS A 203 26.05 1.69 -16.53
N SER A 204 26.10 2.52 -17.58
CA SER A 204 25.67 2.11 -18.90
C SER A 204 26.61 1.02 -19.44
N SER A 205 26.06 -0.15 -19.77
CA SER A 205 26.78 -1.26 -20.42
C SER A 205 25.83 -2.01 -21.35
N THR A 206 26.38 -2.59 -22.42
CA THR A 206 25.66 -3.52 -23.30
C THR A 206 25.48 -4.90 -22.67
N ASN A 207 26.24 -5.22 -21.62
CA ASN A 207 26.15 -6.45 -20.85
C ASN A 207 25.37 -6.21 -19.55
N ILE A 208 24.24 -6.91 -19.40
CA ILE A 208 23.36 -6.76 -18.22
C ILE A 208 24.06 -7.10 -16.91
N ASN A 209 25.00 -8.06 -16.91
CA ASN A 209 25.70 -8.47 -15.71
C ASN A 209 26.71 -7.40 -15.25
N GLU A 210 27.39 -6.75 -16.19
CA GLU A 210 28.27 -5.61 -15.91
C GLU A 210 27.48 -4.40 -15.41
N ALA A 211 26.35 -4.08 -16.06
CA ALA A 211 25.45 -3.03 -15.62
C ALA A 211 24.95 -3.29 -14.18
N LYS A 212 24.49 -4.51 -13.89
CA LYS A 212 24.07 -4.92 -12.54
C LYS A 212 25.21 -4.84 -11.53
N ALA A 213 26.40 -5.33 -11.89
CA ALA A 213 27.58 -5.26 -11.03
C ALA A 213 27.94 -3.80 -10.69
N CYS A 214 27.91 -2.90 -11.67
CA CYS A 214 28.10 -1.47 -11.44
C CYS A 214 27.01 -0.87 -10.55
N LEU A 215 25.74 -1.15 -10.81
CA LEU A 215 24.62 -0.62 -10.02
C LEU A 215 24.66 -1.07 -8.55
N ARG A 216 25.17 -2.27 -8.27
CA ARG A 216 25.39 -2.77 -6.90
C ARG A 216 26.41 -1.94 -6.11
N THR A 217 27.32 -1.23 -6.77
CA THR A 217 28.29 -0.35 -6.12
C THR A 217 27.69 1.00 -5.69
N LYS A 218 26.51 1.35 -6.17
CA LYS A 218 25.90 2.67 -5.93
C LYS A 218 25.21 2.71 -4.58
N THR A 219 25.21 3.88 -3.94
CA THR A 219 24.45 4.10 -2.70
C THR A 219 22.97 4.34 -3.01
N ILE A 220 22.10 4.12 -2.01
CA ILE A 220 20.67 4.45 -2.07
C ILE A 220 20.48 5.92 -2.49
N LYS A 221 21.25 6.84 -1.92
CA LYS A 221 21.20 8.27 -2.23
C LYS A 221 21.48 8.56 -3.70
N GLN A 222 22.53 7.94 -4.27
CA GLN A 222 22.87 8.10 -5.70
C GLN A 222 21.74 7.57 -6.59
N MET A 223 21.18 6.40 -6.25
CA MET A 223 20.06 5.82 -7.01
C MET A 223 18.84 6.75 -7.00
N TRP A 224 18.47 7.29 -5.84
CA TRP A 224 17.35 8.24 -5.75
C TRP A 224 17.58 9.53 -6.52
N GLN A 225 18.79 10.08 -6.48
CA GLN A 225 19.16 11.25 -7.28
C GLN A 225 19.00 10.99 -8.79
N ALA A 226 19.18 9.76 -9.26
CA ALA A 226 18.95 9.37 -10.64
C ALA A 226 17.47 9.08 -10.97
N VAL A 227 16.65 8.68 -9.99
CA VAL A 227 15.21 8.42 -10.19
C VAL A 227 14.38 9.71 -10.21
N ILE A 228 14.64 10.65 -9.30
CA ILE A 228 13.82 11.86 -9.11
C ILE A 228 13.54 12.63 -10.41
N PRO A 229 14.53 12.91 -11.27
CA PRO A 229 14.29 13.67 -12.50
C PRO A 229 13.31 12.97 -13.46
N SER A 230 13.26 11.63 -13.44
CA SER A 230 12.31 10.87 -14.25
C SER A 230 10.87 11.05 -13.78
N MET A 231 10.63 11.41 -12.52
CA MET A 231 9.29 11.50 -11.94
C MET A 231 8.57 12.83 -12.20
N ASN A 232 9.24 13.82 -12.82
CA ASN A 232 8.84 15.23 -12.74
C ASN A 232 7.93 15.77 -13.85
N ASN A 233 7.40 14.97 -14.79
CA ASN A 233 6.64 15.54 -15.92
C ASN A 233 5.37 14.74 -16.29
N GLY A 234 4.19 15.27 -15.93
CA GLY A 234 2.88 14.86 -16.47
C GLY A 234 2.13 13.78 -15.69
N MET A 235 0.98 13.32 -16.21
CA MET A 235 0.15 12.26 -15.59
C MET A 235 0.81 10.87 -15.58
N ASP A 236 1.99 10.71 -16.21
CA ASP A 236 2.77 9.46 -16.28
C ASP A 236 3.84 9.34 -15.20
N THR A 237 3.50 9.66 -13.94
CA THR A 237 4.51 9.82 -12.88
C THR A 237 5.15 8.52 -12.34
N ILE A 238 4.71 7.34 -12.80
CA ILE A 238 5.15 6.05 -12.24
C ILE A 238 5.84 5.23 -13.32
N HIS A 239 7.18 5.21 -13.26
CA HIS A 239 8.02 4.53 -14.23
C HIS A 239 8.62 3.22 -13.74
N TRP A 240 8.76 3.07 -12.43
CA TRP A 240 9.28 1.88 -11.76
C TRP A 240 8.11 1.12 -11.14
N CYS A 241 7.44 0.31 -11.95
CA CYS A 241 6.23 -0.43 -11.57
C CYS A 241 6.25 -1.84 -12.19
N PRO A 242 5.29 -2.72 -11.85
CA PRO A 242 5.30 -4.11 -12.30
C PRO A 242 5.42 -4.25 -13.82
N LEU A 243 6.41 -5.04 -14.24
CA LEU A 243 6.59 -5.45 -15.63
C LEU A 243 6.10 -6.89 -15.78
N ALA A 244 5.37 -7.18 -16.88
CA ALA A 244 4.95 -8.53 -17.20
C ALA A 244 6.18 -9.41 -17.50
N ASP A 245 6.63 -10.16 -16.49
CA ASP A 245 7.80 -11.02 -16.54
C ASP A 245 7.42 -12.50 -16.72
N GLU A 246 8.43 -13.34 -16.97
CA GLU A 246 8.25 -14.78 -17.15
C GLU A 246 7.98 -15.52 -15.83
N ALA A 247 8.34 -14.96 -14.68
CA ALA A 247 8.23 -15.68 -13.42
C ALA A 247 6.91 -15.42 -12.70
N PHE A 248 6.54 -14.15 -12.52
CA PHE A 248 5.32 -13.79 -11.80
C PHE A 248 4.11 -13.77 -12.73
N TYR A 249 4.25 -13.26 -13.95
CA TYR A 249 3.16 -13.16 -14.92
C TYR A 249 3.18 -14.26 -16.00
N ALA A 250 4.17 -15.15 -15.98
CA ALA A 250 4.33 -16.23 -16.97
C ALA A 250 4.37 -15.73 -18.43
N GLY A 251 4.91 -14.52 -18.66
CA GLY A 251 4.99 -13.89 -19.98
C GLY A 251 3.64 -13.49 -20.58
N LYS A 252 2.55 -13.59 -19.79
CA LYS A 252 1.18 -13.36 -20.27
C LYS A 252 0.79 -11.89 -20.15
N SER A 253 0.03 -11.41 -21.13
CA SER A 253 -0.70 -10.14 -21.03
C SER A 253 -1.77 -10.19 -19.93
N ILE A 254 -2.19 -9.03 -19.45
CA ILE A 254 -3.28 -8.90 -18.45
C ILE A 254 -4.56 -9.62 -18.92
N LYS A 255 -4.88 -9.54 -20.22
CA LYS A 255 -6.05 -10.23 -20.79
C LYS A 255 -5.90 -11.75 -20.69
N GLN A 256 -4.75 -12.29 -21.06
CA GLN A 256 -4.47 -13.72 -20.96
C GLN A 256 -4.46 -14.20 -19.50
N LEU A 257 -3.92 -13.39 -18.58
CA LEU A 257 -3.96 -13.68 -17.14
C LEU A 257 -5.39 -13.72 -16.61
N THR A 258 -6.20 -12.73 -16.97
CA THR A 258 -7.62 -12.67 -16.55
C THR A 258 -8.42 -13.88 -17.05
N GLN A 259 -8.13 -14.34 -18.27
CA GLN A 259 -8.78 -15.51 -18.87
C GLN A 259 -8.30 -16.85 -18.28
N ALA A 260 -7.03 -16.96 -17.91
CA ALA A 260 -6.43 -18.19 -17.41
C ALA A 260 -6.53 -18.35 -15.88
N SER A 261 -6.77 -17.25 -15.15
CA SER A 261 -6.86 -17.22 -13.69
C SER A 261 -8.12 -17.94 -13.20
N PRO A 262 -8.05 -18.69 -12.08
CA PRO A 262 -9.25 -19.13 -11.37
C PRO A 262 -10.14 -17.95 -10.99
N ILE A 263 -11.45 -18.16 -11.00
CA ILE A 263 -12.42 -17.17 -10.49
C ILE A 263 -12.26 -17.06 -8.97
N LYS A 264 -12.13 -15.83 -8.48
CA LYS A 264 -12.02 -15.50 -7.06
C LYS A 264 -13.10 -14.49 -6.67
N ASN A 265 -13.48 -14.48 -5.40
CA ASN A 265 -14.30 -13.39 -4.88
C ASN A 265 -13.42 -12.15 -4.76
N ILE A 266 -13.71 -11.14 -5.57
CA ILE A 266 -13.00 -9.87 -5.58
C ILE A 266 -14.00 -8.77 -5.26
N LEU A 267 -13.81 -8.10 -4.12
CA LEU A 267 -14.46 -6.83 -3.84
C LEU A 267 -13.56 -5.72 -4.38
N TYR A 268 -14.11 -4.82 -5.20
CA TYR A 268 -13.36 -3.68 -5.71
C TYR A 268 -14.18 -2.40 -5.59
N GLY A 269 -13.49 -1.26 -5.50
CA GLY A 269 -14.15 0.03 -5.36
C GLY A 269 -13.21 1.20 -5.59
N THR A 270 -13.79 2.36 -5.83
CA THR A 270 -13.12 3.66 -6.01
C THR A 270 -13.84 4.72 -5.18
N THR A 271 -13.16 5.83 -4.91
CA THR A 271 -13.75 7.00 -4.26
C THR A 271 -14.41 7.94 -5.27
N TYR A 272 -15.31 8.80 -4.79
CA TYR A 272 -16.08 9.76 -5.60
C TYR A 272 -15.19 10.80 -6.32
N GLY A 273 -13.93 10.97 -5.90
CA GLY A 273 -13.04 12.03 -6.38
C GLY A 273 -11.58 11.61 -6.49
N GLU A 274 -11.28 10.41 -6.99
CA GLU A 274 -9.89 9.89 -7.14
C GLU A 274 -8.93 10.91 -7.78
N GLY A 275 -9.40 11.58 -8.83
CA GLY A 275 -8.60 12.58 -9.57
C GLY A 275 -8.32 13.86 -8.80
N LEU A 276 -9.07 14.17 -7.73
CA LEU A 276 -8.85 15.38 -6.91
C LEU A 276 -7.48 15.35 -6.22
N LEU A 277 -7.01 14.16 -5.86
CA LEU A 277 -5.65 13.98 -5.34
C LEU A 277 -4.59 14.41 -6.36
N LEU A 278 -4.87 14.25 -7.66
CA LEU A 278 -3.97 14.61 -8.75
C LEU A 278 -4.03 16.10 -9.10
N THR A 279 -5.15 16.77 -8.82
CA THR A 279 -5.31 18.23 -9.03
C THR A 279 -4.74 19.06 -7.89
N LEU A 280 -4.72 18.53 -6.67
CA LEU A 280 -4.04 19.15 -5.52
C LEU A 280 -2.50 19.03 -5.60
N ARG A 281 -1.96 18.44 -6.68
CA ARG A 281 -0.51 18.29 -6.93
C ARG A 281 0.16 19.59 -7.45
N SER A 282 -0.24 20.79 -7.04
CA SER A 282 0.48 21.99 -7.52
C SER A 282 1.92 22.03 -7.03
N ASP A 283 2.21 21.50 -5.85
CA ASP A 283 3.57 21.42 -5.31
C ASP A 283 3.70 20.08 -4.60
N SER A 284 4.10 19.08 -5.39
CA SER A 284 3.70 17.69 -5.19
C SER A 284 3.89 17.17 -3.76
N ILE A 285 2.84 16.63 -3.16
CA ILE A 285 2.92 15.81 -1.93
C ILE A 285 4.04 14.78 -2.00
N ILE A 286 4.31 14.25 -3.20
CA ILE A 286 5.43 13.36 -3.48
C ILE A 286 6.78 14.08 -3.28
N ALA A 287 7.01 15.24 -3.89
CA ALA A 287 8.20 16.06 -3.66
C ALA A 287 8.27 16.63 -2.25
N SER A 288 7.17 16.93 -1.56
CA SER A 288 7.16 17.42 -0.18
C SER A 288 7.50 16.31 0.83
N VAL A 289 6.97 15.10 0.62
CA VAL A 289 7.41 13.91 1.35
C VAL A 289 8.88 13.65 1.05
N PHE A 290 9.31 13.70 -0.21
CA PHE A 290 10.72 13.49 -0.58
C PHE A 290 11.67 14.61 -0.14
N ALA A 291 11.23 15.87 -0.10
CA ALA A 291 11.96 17.02 0.42
C ALA A 291 12.21 16.84 1.92
N TYR A 292 11.18 16.42 2.66
CA TYR A 292 11.32 16.01 4.05
C TYR A 292 12.35 14.88 4.23
N TRP A 293 12.32 13.85 3.38
CA TRP A 293 13.33 12.75 3.40
C TRP A 293 14.75 13.20 3.00
N LEU A 294 14.89 14.23 2.17
CA LEU A 294 16.17 14.80 1.75
C LEU A 294 16.66 15.92 2.70
N GLY A 295 15.96 16.17 3.80
CA GLY A 295 16.31 17.21 4.77
C GLY A 295 16.06 18.64 4.26
N GLN A 296 15.23 18.81 3.23
CA GLN A 296 14.80 20.11 2.74
C GLN A 296 13.51 20.54 3.48
N THR A 297 13.50 21.79 3.94
CA THR A 297 12.33 22.39 4.58
C THR A 297 11.20 22.52 3.58
N VAL A 298 10.07 21.86 3.86
CA VAL A 298 8.84 22.01 3.08
C VAL A 298 8.21 23.34 3.48
N ASP A 299 8.33 24.35 2.63
CA ASP A 299 7.58 25.59 2.80
C ASP A 299 6.07 25.30 2.67
N GLN A 300 5.31 26.05 3.46
CA GLN A 300 3.92 25.79 3.85
C GLN A 300 3.00 25.36 2.70
N GLN A 301 2.22 24.29 2.95
CA GLN A 301 1.10 23.88 2.10
C GLN A 301 0.14 25.06 1.90
N THR A 302 0.04 25.57 0.68
CA THR A 302 -0.96 26.57 0.31
C THR A 302 -2.34 25.91 0.26
N SER A 303 -3.30 26.50 0.95
CA SER A 303 -4.71 26.13 0.81
C SER A 303 -5.17 26.44 -0.61
N PHE A 304 -5.61 25.41 -1.35
CA PHE A 304 -6.17 25.59 -2.69
C PHE A 304 -7.56 26.26 -2.60
N THR A 305 -7.72 27.44 -3.21
CA THR A 305 -9.04 28.05 -3.44
C THR A 305 -9.56 27.78 -4.86
N GLU A 306 -10.85 28.01 -5.10
CA GLU A 306 -11.48 27.85 -6.42
C GLU A 306 -10.81 28.70 -7.52
N ALA A 307 -10.35 29.90 -7.16
CA ALA A 307 -9.59 30.77 -8.04
C ALA A 307 -8.22 30.17 -8.40
N ASN A 308 -7.49 29.66 -7.39
CA ASN A 308 -6.18 29.01 -7.61
C ASN A 308 -6.28 27.76 -8.51
N PHE A 309 -7.39 27.01 -8.43
CA PHE A 309 -7.62 25.85 -9.30
C PHE A 309 -7.85 26.22 -10.76
N THR A 310 -8.59 27.31 -11.00
CA THR A 310 -8.83 27.79 -12.38
C THR A 310 -7.53 28.28 -13.02
N ASP A 311 -6.71 29.03 -12.28
CA ASP A 311 -5.41 29.51 -12.76
C ASP A 311 -4.42 28.36 -13.00
N TYR A 312 -4.42 27.34 -12.13
CA TYR A 312 -3.64 26.13 -12.31
C TYR A 312 -4.04 25.37 -13.59
N LEU A 313 -5.35 25.18 -13.81
CA LEU A 313 -5.86 24.52 -15.02
C LEU A 313 -5.44 25.26 -16.28
N ASP A 314 -5.47 26.59 -16.26
CA ASP A 314 -5.08 27.40 -17.42
C ASP A 314 -3.58 27.31 -17.69
N ASN A 315 -2.73 27.32 -16.66
CA ASN A 315 -1.30 27.10 -16.80
C ASN A 315 -0.95 25.67 -17.27
N TYR A 316 -1.62 24.65 -16.74
CA TYR A 316 -1.43 23.25 -17.15
C TYR A 316 -1.83 23.03 -18.61
N LEU A 317 -3.01 23.52 -19.01
CA LEU A 317 -3.50 23.41 -20.38
C LEU A 317 -2.65 24.20 -21.37
N ASN A 318 -1.96 25.26 -20.92
CA ASN A 318 -1.04 26.06 -21.73
C ASN A 318 0.32 25.40 -21.97
N THR A 319 0.75 24.46 -21.12
CA THR A 319 2.06 23.79 -21.23
C THR A 319 2.05 22.51 -22.08
N GLU A 320 0.90 21.83 -22.20
CA GLU A 320 0.72 20.74 -23.16
C GLU A 320 0.31 21.25 -24.55
N ALA A 321 0.92 20.71 -25.61
CA ALA A 321 0.68 21.00 -27.02
C ALA A 321 -0.71 20.54 -27.51
N THR A 322 -1.78 20.94 -26.83
CA THR A 322 -3.16 20.69 -27.22
C THR A 322 -3.72 21.90 -27.96
N SER A 323 -3.95 21.72 -29.26
CA SER A 323 -4.59 22.74 -30.12
C SER A 323 -5.99 23.10 -29.60
N GLY A 324 -6.38 24.36 -29.80
CA GLY A 324 -7.45 25.06 -29.05
C GLY A 324 -8.78 24.30 -28.85
N ASN A 325 -9.25 23.53 -29.82
CA ASN A 325 -10.51 22.77 -29.69
C ASN A 325 -10.45 21.65 -28.63
N LYS A 326 -9.30 20.96 -28.49
CA LYS A 326 -9.13 19.93 -27.45
C LYS A 326 -8.99 20.57 -26.07
N ARG A 327 -8.30 21.71 -25.99
CA ARG A 327 -8.13 22.49 -24.76
C ARG A 327 -9.48 22.93 -24.16
N SER A 328 -10.36 23.47 -25.01
CA SER A 328 -11.71 23.89 -24.59
C SER A 328 -12.58 22.71 -24.09
N GLN A 329 -12.50 21.56 -24.77
CA GLN A 329 -13.23 20.35 -24.36
C GLN A 329 -12.72 19.79 -23.03
N ILE A 330 -11.40 19.70 -22.83
CA ILE A 330 -10.81 19.25 -21.57
C ILE A 330 -11.18 20.19 -20.43
N ARG A 331 -11.08 21.52 -20.64
CA ARG A 331 -11.51 22.52 -19.64
C ARG A 331 -12.98 22.34 -19.26
N LYS A 332 -13.86 22.13 -20.24
CA LYS A 332 -15.30 21.90 -20.00
C LYS A 332 -15.55 20.62 -19.20
N ILE A 333 -14.84 19.53 -19.50
CA ILE A 333 -14.93 18.26 -18.76
C ILE A 333 -14.47 18.46 -17.32
N LEU A 334 -13.31 19.09 -17.11
CA LEU A 334 -12.74 19.31 -15.78
C LEU A 334 -13.61 20.28 -14.95
N ASN A 335 -14.10 21.38 -15.53
CA ASN A 335 -15.02 22.29 -14.84
C ASN A 335 -16.34 21.61 -14.51
N ASN A 336 -16.91 20.82 -15.42
CA ASN A 336 -18.15 20.11 -15.12
C ASN A 336 -17.95 19.05 -14.02
N TYR A 337 -16.81 18.36 -14.02
CA TYR A 337 -16.49 17.31 -13.04
C TYR A 337 -16.19 17.90 -11.65
N TYR A 338 -15.35 18.93 -11.58
CA TYR A 338 -14.87 19.49 -10.31
C TYR A 338 -15.70 20.67 -9.77
N HIS A 339 -16.34 21.48 -10.62
CA HIS A 339 -17.18 22.61 -10.17
C HIS A 339 -18.69 22.32 -10.18
N GLN A 340 -19.23 21.57 -11.16
CA GLN A 340 -20.70 21.46 -11.32
C GLN A 340 -21.32 20.13 -10.87
N GLY A 341 -20.54 19.10 -10.56
CA GLY A 341 -21.05 17.73 -10.56
C GLY A 341 -20.64 16.84 -9.38
N ALA A 342 -21.12 17.14 -8.17
CA ALA A 342 -21.42 16.12 -7.15
C ALA A 342 -22.88 15.70 -7.09
N ARG A 343 -23.73 16.14 -8.04
CA ARG A 343 -25.19 15.92 -7.95
C ARG A 343 -25.90 15.39 -9.18
N GLN A 344 -25.23 15.14 -10.31
CA GLN A 344 -25.87 14.48 -11.45
C GLN A 344 -24.87 13.58 -12.19
N PRO A 345 -25.14 12.28 -12.38
CA PRO A 345 -24.35 11.47 -13.30
C PRO A 345 -24.52 11.99 -14.73
N LEU A 346 -23.41 12.08 -15.46
CA LEU A 346 -23.41 12.39 -16.89
C LEU A 346 -24.12 11.25 -17.65
N ILE A 347 -25.41 11.44 -17.93
CA ILE A 347 -26.16 10.65 -18.90
C ILE A 347 -25.69 11.08 -20.29
N ILE A 348 -24.99 10.19 -21.00
CA ILE A 348 -24.81 10.30 -22.44
C ILE A 348 -26.18 9.96 -23.06
N PRO A 349 -26.81 10.85 -23.85
CA PRO A 349 -28.13 10.56 -24.39
C PRO A 349 -28.01 9.54 -25.53
N SER A 350 -28.34 8.28 -25.25
CA SER A 350 -28.95 7.41 -26.27
C SER A 350 -30.45 7.47 -26.05
N SER A 351 -31.16 8.04 -27.02
CA SER A 351 -32.62 8.05 -27.18
C SER A 351 -33.38 6.95 -26.43
N GLY A 352 -34.29 7.34 -25.52
CA GLY A 352 -35.27 6.44 -24.90
C GLY A 352 -35.65 6.85 -23.48
N THR A 353 -36.96 6.97 -23.22
CA THR A 353 -37.60 7.51 -22.00
C THR A 353 -37.30 6.73 -20.70
N PRO A 354 -37.19 7.40 -19.52
CA PRO A 354 -36.97 6.74 -18.23
C PRO A 354 -38.29 6.42 -17.51
N ASN A 355 -38.46 5.17 -17.08
CA ASN A 355 -39.44 4.79 -16.06
C ASN A 355 -38.75 4.49 -14.72
N LYS A 356 -39.29 5.15 -13.69
CA LYS A 356 -39.18 5.01 -12.22
C LYS A 356 -38.31 3.88 -11.64
N LEU A 357 -37.41 4.25 -10.72
CA LEU A 357 -36.65 3.32 -9.86
C LEU A 357 -37.56 2.59 -8.85
N HIS A 358 -37.18 1.34 -8.55
CA HIS A 358 -37.94 0.32 -7.83
C HIS A 358 -37.91 0.50 -6.28
N PRO A 359 -39.03 0.35 -5.55
CA PRO A 359 -39.16 0.65 -4.11
C PRO A 359 -38.31 -0.17 -3.12
N LYS A 360 -37.58 -1.21 -3.56
CA LYS A 360 -36.76 -2.06 -2.68
C LYS A 360 -35.37 -1.48 -2.34
N LEU A 361 -34.93 -0.41 -3.01
CA LEU A 361 -33.64 0.24 -2.73
C LEU A 361 -33.67 1.21 -1.53
N THR A 362 -34.86 1.60 -1.07
CA THR A 362 -35.04 2.51 0.08
C THR A 362 -34.79 1.82 1.44
N ALA A 363 -34.79 0.49 1.49
CA ALA A 363 -34.56 -0.26 2.74
C ALA A 363 -33.07 -0.37 3.12
N LEU A 364 -32.15 -0.26 2.16
CA LEU A 364 -30.71 -0.45 2.41
C LEU A 364 -30.04 0.78 3.06
N PHE A 365 -30.65 1.97 2.93
CA PHE A 365 -30.08 3.23 3.46
C PHE A 365 -30.42 3.53 4.93
N LYS A 366 -31.33 2.77 5.56
CA LYS A 366 -31.71 3.00 6.97
C LYS A 366 -30.90 2.17 7.99
N VAL A 367 -30.01 1.28 7.56
CA VAL A 367 -29.20 0.43 8.46
C VAL A 367 -27.78 1.00 8.68
N VAL A 368 -27.37 2.03 7.94
CA VAL A 368 -26.01 2.60 8.01
C VAL A 368 -25.97 3.92 8.81
N SER A 369 -27.06 4.30 9.47
CA SER A 369 -27.12 5.50 10.31
C SER A 369 -27.87 5.28 11.63
N ALA A 370 -27.60 4.14 12.29
CA ALA A 370 -27.94 3.90 13.69
C ALA A 370 -26.78 3.17 14.37
#